data_AF-A0A089Q9G7-F1
#
_entry.id   AF-A0A089Q9G7-F1
#
_cell.length_a   1.000
_cell.length_b   1.000
_cell.length_c   1.000
_cell.angle_alpha   90.00
_cell.angle_beta   90.00
_cell.angle_gamma   90.00
#
_symmetry.space_group_name_H-M   'P 1'
#
loop_
_entity.id
_entity.type
_entity.pdbx_description
1 polymer ?
#
loop_
_entity_poly.entity_id
_entity_poly.type
_entity_poly.pdbx_seq_one_letter_code
_entity_poly.pdbx_strand_id
1 'polypeptide(L)'
;MTKQLEALIARKGCAVTGNYYLAECGNCGEMFTSERMTGGEPIADTGDYGDCYCPHCDTDDSDIIDCGTANSSAAEAWNYQQKHIDALIAALEQSDGQRESWRQVALNNISEREKDIAALDAARKRIAELEARPVAVKLPPEINPGQARSLFSIEIDEDQAGAAADGWNSCLKAIRAAGGQMEGE
;
A
#
# COMPACT_ATOMS: atom_id res chain seq x y z
N MET A 1 4.31 16.00 14.34
CA MET A 1 4.37 15.45 15.70
C MET A 1 4.07 16.58 16.67
N THR A 2 3.42 16.35 17.81
CA THR A 2 3.18 17.42 18.78
C THR A 2 4.44 17.64 19.62
N LYS A 3 4.72 18.89 20.03
CA LYS A 3 5.88 19.21 20.89
C LYS A 3 5.94 18.39 22.18
N GLN A 4 4.77 18.02 22.71
CA GLN A 4 4.65 17.17 23.90
C GLN A 4 5.13 15.74 23.66
N LEU A 5 4.84 15.16 22.49
CA LEU A 5 5.29 13.81 22.16
C LEU A 5 6.81 13.78 21.91
N GLU A 6 7.36 14.83 21.28
CA GLU A 6 8.81 14.97 21.08
C GLU A 6 9.56 15.03 22.42
N ALA A 7 9.04 15.77 23.40
CA ALA A 7 9.61 15.84 24.75
C ALA A 7 9.59 14.48 25.49
N LEU A 8 8.50 13.71 25.35
CA LEU A 8 8.42 12.36 25.92
C LEU A 8 9.40 11.39 25.24
N ILE A 9 9.55 11.48 23.93
CA ILE A 9 10.53 10.67 23.17
C ILE A 9 11.96 11.02 23.58
N ALA A 10 12.28 12.29 23.82
CA ALA A 10 13.60 12.70 24.31
C ALA A 10 13.94 12.11 25.70
N ARG A 11 12.91 11.79 26.49
CA ARG A 11 13.02 11.13 27.80
C ARG A 11 13.03 9.61 27.73
N LYS A 12 12.89 9.01 26.55
CA LYS A 12 12.91 7.56 26.38
C LYS A 12 14.17 6.96 27.01
N GLY A 13 13.99 5.93 27.83
CA GLY A 13 15.07 5.26 28.55
C GLY A 13 15.71 6.09 29.69
N CYS A 14 15.08 7.19 30.14
CA CYS A 14 15.47 7.85 31.39
C CYS A 14 15.19 6.94 32.58
N ALA A 15 16.21 6.67 33.40
CA ALA A 15 16.04 6.05 34.70
C ALA A 15 17.11 6.52 35.68
N VAL A 16 16.73 6.76 36.94
CA VAL A 16 17.66 7.02 38.03
C VAL A 16 18.30 5.68 38.40
N THR A 17 19.61 5.55 38.19
CA THR A 17 20.36 4.31 38.47
C THR A 17 21.73 4.63 39.08
N GLY A 18 22.35 3.62 39.71
CA GLY A 18 23.70 3.75 40.25
C GLY A 18 23.81 4.84 41.33
N ASN A 19 24.81 5.71 41.18
CA ASN A 19 25.10 6.79 42.12
C ASN A 19 24.46 8.13 41.70
N TYR A 20 23.57 8.14 40.70
CA TYR A 20 22.86 9.35 40.29
C TYR A 20 21.60 9.57 41.11
N TYR A 21 21.08 10.80 41.08
CA TYR A 21 19.86 11.19 41.77
C TYR A 21 18.84 11.80 40.83
N LEU A 22 17.61 11.89 41.31
CA LEU A 22 16.52 12.58 40.65
C LEU A 22 16.54 14.04 41.08
N ALA A 23 16.41 14.96 40.13
CA ALA A 23 16.38 16.39 40.39
C ALA A 23 15.17 17.03 39.70
N GLU A 24 14.58 18.02 40.37
CA GLU A 24 13.53 18.89 39.83
C GLU A 24 14.10 20.29 39.65
N CYS A 25 13.88 20.90 38.49
CA CYS A 25 14.13 22.33 38.34
C CYS A 25 12.98 23.13 38.96
N GLY A 26 13.22 23.84 40.05
CA GLY A 26 12.26 24.72 40.71
C GLY A 26 11.78 25.91 39.86
N ASN A 27 12.52 26.29 38.81
CA ASN A 27 12.10 27.34 37.87
C ASN A 27 11.12 26.85 36.79
N CYS A 28 11.39 25.71 36.13
CA CYS A 28 10.56 25.21 35.02
C CYS A 28 9.76 23.93 35.32
N GLY A 29 9.96 23.31 36.49
CA GLY A 29 9.27 22.10 36.95
C GLY A 29 9.70 20.81 36.23
N GLU A 30 10.71 20.88 35.36
CA GLU A 30 11.15 19.70 34.61
C GLU A 30 12.06 18.82 35.47
N MET A 31 11.79 17.51 35.41
CA MET A 31 12.52 16.49 36.12
C MET A 31 13.63 15.88 35.25
N PHE A 32 14.80 15.66 35.85
CA PHE A 32 15.96 15.04 35.21
C PHE A 32 16.67 14.09 36.17
N THR A 33 17.40 13.13 35.61
CA THR A 33 18.46 12.45 36.36
C THR A 33 19.68 13.38 36.39
N SER A 34 20.44 13.39 37.47
CA SER A 34 21.64 14.24 37.55
C SER A 34 22.62 13.98 36.39
N GLU A 35 22.74 12.72 35.94
CA GLU A 35 23.50 12.33 34.73
C GLU A 35 23.09 13.09 33.45
N ARG A 36 21.83 13.51 33.35
CA ARG A 36 21.28 14.22 32.19
C ARG A 36 21.23 15.73 32.39
N MET A 37 21.68 16.22 33.53
CA MET A 37 21.85 17.65 33.79
C MET A 37 23.21 18.13 33.31
N THR A 38 23.29 19.39 32.91
CA THR A 38 24.58 19.98 32.57
C THR A 38 25.36 20.20 33.87
N GLY A 39 26.52 19.55 34.01
CA GLY A 39 27.35 19.61 35.23
C GLY A 39 26.96 18.60 36.31
N GLY A 40 25.94 17.76 36.09
CA GLY A 40 25.50 16.79 37.09
C GLY A 40 26.39 15.54 37.16
N GLU A 41 27.14 15.41 38.26
CA GLU A 41 28.00 14.26 38.53
C GLU A 41 27.30 13.17 39.38
N PRO A 42 27.85 11.95 39.48
CA PRO A 42 27.41 10.96 40.46
C PRO A 42 27.61 11.46 41.90
N ILE A 43 26.72 11.11 42.83
CA ILE A 43 26.86 11.41 44.27
C ILE A 43 28.08 10.67 44.82
N ALA A 44 29.25 11.31 44.81
CA ALA A 44 30.43 10.98 45.62
C ALA A 44 31.66 11.89 45.38
N ASP A 45 31.57 13.11 44.86
CA ASP A 45 32.71 14.03 44.91
C ASP A 45 32.58 14.95 46.14
N THR A 46 33.54 14.83 47.03
CA THR A 46 33.71 15.68 48.21
C THR A 46 34.45 16.96 47.84
N GLY A 47 34.08 17.65 46.75
CA GLY A 47 35.06 18.51 46.07
C GLY A 47 34.52 19.74 45.35
N ASP A 48 33.53 19.60 44.48
CA ASP A 48 33.09 20.67 43.61
C ASP A 48 31.57 20.63 43.42
N TYR A 49 30.90 21.58 44.09
CA TYR A 49 29.55 22.03 43.77
C TYR A 49 29.55 22.69 42.38
N GLY A 50 29.87 21.94 41.33
CA GLY A 50 29.71 22.38 39.96
C GLY A 50 28.22 22.57 39.73
N ASP A 51 27.79 23.82 39.56
CA ASP A 51 26.39 24.18 39.54
C ASP A 51 25.64 23.30 38.52
N CYS A 52 24.69 22.47 38.97
CA CYS A 52 23.86 21.71 38.04
C CYS A 52 22.93 22.70 37.31
N TYR A 53 23.02 22.75 35.98
CA TYR A 53 22.15 23.60 35.18
C TYR A 53 21.00 22.80 34.60
N CYS A 54 19.81 23.39 34.64
CA CYS A 54 18.63 22.82 34.01
C CYS A 54 18.81 22.76 32.48
N PRO A 55 18.79 21.58 31.83
CA PRO A 55 18.95 21.49 30.37
C PRO A 55 17.83 22.16 29.57
N HIS A 56 16.70 22.45 30.21
CA HIS A 56 15.52 23.03 29.57
C HIS A 56 15.48 24.56 29.63
N CYS A 57 15.91 25.16 30.75
CA CYS A 57 15.80 26.61 30.97
C CYS A 57 17.09 27.29 31.43
N ASP A 58 18.18 26.53 31.56
CA ASP A 58 19.52 27.01 31.92
C ASP A 58 19.63 27.66 33.30
N THR A 59 18.62 27.48 34.17
CA THR A 59 18.69 27.91 35.57
C THR A 59 19.77 27.12 36.30
N ASP A 60 20.54 27.83 37.13
CA ASP A 60 21.61 27.29 37.95
C ASP A 60 21.11 26.45 39.14
N ASP A 61 22.06 25.84 39.84
CA ASP A 61 21.84 24.87 40.92
C ASP A 61 21.00 25.41 42.08
N SER A 62 20.95 26.74 42.26
CA SER A 62 20.21 27.37 43.35
C SER A 62 18.72 27.03 43.31
N ASP A 63 18.18 26.80 42.11
CA ASP A 63 16.80 26.40 41.88
C ASP A 63 16.69 24.92 41.48
N ILE A 64 17.71 24.09 41.70
CA ILE A 64 17.63 22.65 41.50
C ILE A 64 17.36 21.95 42.83
N ILE A 65 16.31 21.14 42.84
CA ILE A 65 15.82 20.45 44.04
C ILE A 65 16.20 18.97 43.92
N ASP A 66 17.02 18.48 44.86
CA ASP A 66 17.30 17.05 45.00
C ASP A 66 16.05 16.30 45.46
N CYS A 67 15.54 15.43 44.58
CA CYS A 67 14.37 14.59 44.81
C CYS A 67 14.74 13.17 45.29
N GLY A 68 16.03 12.85 45.41
CA GLY A 68 16.53 11.65 46.04
C GLY A 68 17.31 10.72 45.11
N THR A 69 18.11 9.84 45.74
CA THR A 69 18.96 8.86 45.06
C THR A 69 18.15 7.68 44.49
N ALA A 70 18.80 6.80 43.73
CA ALA A 70 18.17 5.66 43.06
C ALA A 70 17.27 4.75 43.94
N ASN A 71 17.49 4.71 45.25
CA ASN A 71 16.70 3.91 46.20
C ASN A 71 15.65 4.73 46.98
N SER A 72 15.43 6.00 46.60
CA SER A 72 14.37 6.83 47.17
C SER A 72 13.01 6.48 46.56
N SER A 73 11.93 6.68 47.33
CA SER A 73 10.56 6.44 46.84
C SER A 73 10.21 7.32 45.63
N ALA A 74 10.77 8.53 45.55
CA ALA A 74 10.59 9.43 44.41
C ALA A 74 11.28 8.89 43.14
N ALA A 75 12.53 8.42 43.26
CA ALA A 75 13.24 7.80 42.15
C ALA A 75 12.57 6.49 41.67
N GLU A 76 12.06 5.68 42.59
CA GLU A 76 11.30 4.47 42.25
C GLU A 76 10.01 4.80 41.48
N ALA A 77 9.24 5.79 41.96
CA ALA A 77 8.02 6.23 41.30
C ALA A 77 8.29 6.81 39.91
N TRP A 78 9.33 7.64 39.78
CA TRP A 78 9.81 8.17 38.50
C TRP A 78 10.20 7.04 37.53
N ASN A 79 11.03 6.11 37.97
CA ASN A 79 11.46 4.96 37.16
C ASN A 79 10.28 4.09 36.71
N TYR A 80 9.27 3.91 37.57
CA TYR A 80 8.05 3.21 37.20
C TYR A 80 7.28 3.96 36.09
N GLN A 81 7.13 5.28 36.22
CA GLN A 81 6.47 6.11 35.21
C GLN A 81 7.23 6.13 33.88
N GLN A 82 8.57 6.25 33.90
CA GLN A 82 9.39 6.23 32.69
C GLN A 82 9.27 4.90 31.93
N LYS A 83 9.24 3.77 32.63
CA LYS A 83 8.97 2.46 32.01
C LYS A 83 7.61 2.41 31.29
N HIS A 84 6.60 3.04 31.87
CA HIS A 84 5.28 3.12 31.24
C HIS A 84 5.30 4.01 29.99
N ILE A 85 5.98 5.16 30.06
CA ILE A 85 6.18 6.06 28.92
C ILE A 85 6.94 5.34 27.79
N ASP A 86 8.02 4.62 28.11
CA ASP A 86 8.80 3.83 27.14
C ASP A 86 7.93 2.78 26.43
N ALA A 87 7.08 2.07 27.18
CA ALA A 87 6.16 1.09 26.63
C ALA A 87 5.13 1.73 25.68
N LEU A 88 4.61 2.91 26.03
CA LEU A 88 3.68 3.66 25.19
C LEU A 88 4.36 4.17 23.91
N ILE A 89 5.59 4.67 24.00
CA ILE A 89 6.37 5.10 22.83
C ILE A 89 6.64 3.91 21.90
N ALA A 90 7.04 2.76 22.44
CA ALA A 90 7.26 1.55 21.64
C ALA A 90 5.97 1.06 20.94
N ALA A 91 4.83 1.12 21.62
CA ALA A 91 3.54 0.77 21.03
C ALA A 91 3.13 1.75 19.92
N LEU A 92 3.39 3.05 20.09
CA LEU A 92 3.14 4.07 19.06
C LEU A 92 4.04 3.85 17.83
N GLU A 93 5.35 3.64 18.03
CA GLU A 93 6.29 3.34 16.95
C GLU A 93 5.87 2.10 16.16
N GLN A 94 5.41 1.04 16.85
CA GLN A 94 4.90 -0.16 16.21
C GLN A 94 3.63 0.12 15.41
N SER A 95 2.68 0.87 15.97
CA SER A 95 1.43 1.22 15.29
C SER A 95 1.68 2.06 14.04
N ASP A 96 2.57 3.05 14.12
CA ASP A 96 2.94 3.87 12.97
C ASP A 96 3.68 3.07 11.89
N GLY A 97 4.56 2.14 12.29
CA GLY A 97 5.18 1.19 11.36
C GLY A 97 4.16 0.31 10.63
N GLN A 98 3.15 -0.19 11.35
CA GLN A 98 2.05 -0.93 10.72
C GLN A 98 1.27 -0.04 9.73
N ARG A 99 0.90 1.17 10.13
CA ARG A 99 0.15 2.10 9.27
C ARG A 99 0.87 2.38 7.96
N GLU A 100 2.18 2.60 8.00
CA GLU A 100 2.97 2.83 6.80
C GLU A 100 3.06 1.57 5.92
N SER A 101 3.22 0.39 6.54
CA SER A 101 3.18 -0.88 5.81
C SER A 101 1.84 -1.10 5.08
N TRP A 102 0.72 -0.92 5.77
CA TRP A 102 -0.62 -1.03 5.17
C TRP A 102 -0.83 -0.01 4.05
N ARG A 103 -0.33 1.22 4.24
CA ARG A 103 -0.37 2.27 3.22
C ARG A 103 0.38 1.84 1.96
N GLN A 104 1.59 1.30 2.10
CA GLN A 104 2.38 0.85 0.96
C GLN A 104 1.69 -0.31 0.21
N VAL A 105 1.12 -1.27 0.94
CA VAL A 105 0.34 -2.37 0.33
C VAL A 105 -0.87 -1.82 -0.43
N ALA A 106 -1.60 -0.87 0.15
CA ALA A 106 -2.75 -0.26 -0.52
C ALA A 106 -2.35 0.48 -1.81
N LEU A 107 -1.26 1.24 -1.79
CA LEU A 107 -0.74 1.93 -2.97
C LEU A 107 -0.33 0.96 -4.08
N ASN A 108 0.39 -0.11 -3.73
CA ASN A 108 0.78 -1.14 -4.69
C ASN A 108 -0.45 -1.82 -5.31
N ASN A 109 -1.45 -2.18 -4.49
CA ASN A 109 -2.69 -2.78 -4.99
C ASN A 109 -3.48 -1.86 -5.92
N ILE A 110 -3.51 -0.56 -5.64
CA ILE A 110 -4.15 0.43 -6.52
C ILE A 110 -3.41 0.48 -7.87
N SER A 111 -2.07 0.59 -7.84
CA SER A 111 -1.24 0.61 -9.05
C SER A 111 -1.42 -0.65 -9.91
N GLU A 112 -1.47 -1.84 -9.31
CA GLU A 112 -1.74 -3.06 -10.07
C GLU A 112 -3.14 -3.08 -10.69
N ARG A 113 -4.16 -2.64 -9.93
CA ARG A 113 -5.53 -2.55 -10.47
C ARG A 113 -5.66 -1.54 -11.60
N GLU A 114 -4.91 -0.45 -11.59
CA GLU A 114 -4.88 0.52 -12.68
C GLU A 114 -4.34 -0.11 -13.98
N LYS A 115 -3.35 -1.00 -13.89
CA LYS A 115 -2.85 -1.77 -15.05
C LYS A 115 -3.91 -2.74 -15.57
N ASP A 116 -4.59 -3.45 -14.66
CA ASP A 116 -5.67 -4.38 -15.02
C ASP A 116 -6.82 -3.66 -15.73
N ILE A 117 -7.21 -2.48 -15.24
CA ILE A 117 -8.24 -1.64 -15.88
C ILE A 117 -7.81 -1.22 -17.28
N ALA A 118 -6.57 -0.76 -17.45
CA ALA A 118 -6.05 -0.39 -18.76
C ALA A 118 -6.03 -1.58 -19.75
N ALA A 119 -5.67 -2.77 -19.27
CA ALA A 119 -5.72 -4.00 -20.07
C ALA A 119 -7.16 -4.38 -20.46
N LEU A 120 -8.11 -4.26 -19.52
CA LEU A 120 -9.53 -4.50 -19.80
C LEU A 120 -10.09 -3.53 -20.83
N ASP A 121 -9.72 -2.24 -20.75
CA ASP A 121 -10.16 -1.24 -21.71
C ASP A 121 -9.57 -1.50 -23.11
N ALA A 122 -8.31 -1.92 -23.19
CA ALA A 122 -7.70 -2.35 -24.45
C ALA A 122 -8.41 -3.57 -25.05
N ALA A 123 -8.72 -4.58 -24.22
CA ALA A 123 -9.45 -5.77 -24.65
C ALA A 123 -10.88 -5.42 -25.13
N ARG A 124 -11.59 -4.55 -24.42
CA ARG A 124 -12.93 -4.07 -24.82
C ARG A 124 -12.89 -3.36 -26.17
N LYS A 125 -11.92 -2.47 -26.40
CA LYS A 125 -11.71 -1.83 -27.71
C LYS A 125 -11.47 -2.86 -28.81
N ARG A 126 -10.62 -3.86 -28.54
CA ARG A 126 -10.32 -4.92 -29.50
C ARG A 126 -11.54 -5.76 -29.86
N ILE A 127 -12.38 -6.09 -28.87
CA ILE A 127 -13.64 -6.81 -29.11
C ILE A 127 -14.56 -5.96 -29.99
N ALA A 128 -14.76 -4.69 -29.64
CA ALA A 128 -15.59 -3.78 -30.43
C ALA A 128 -15.10 -3.63 -31.88
N GLU A 129 -13.77 -3.55 -32.10
CA GLU A 129 -13.19 -3.58 -33.45
C GLU A 129 -13.49 -4.87 -34.21
N LEU A 130 -13.39 -6.02 -33.54
CA LEU A 130 -13.66 -7.33 -34.15
C LEU A 130 -15.14 -7.52 -34.45
N GLU A 131 -16.03 -7.05 -33.58
CA GLU A 131 -17.48 -7.09 -33.76
C GLU A 131 -17.94 -6.13 -34.88
N ALA A 132 -17.28 -4.99 -35.02
CA ALA A 132 -17.56 -4.04 -36.11
C ALA A 132 -16.96 -4.50 -37.46
N ARG A 133 -15.98 -5.42 -37.45
CA ARG A 133 -15.33 -5.89 -38.67
C ARG A 133 -16.27 -6.84 -39.42
N PRO A 134 -16.73 -6.51 -40.63
CA PRO A 134 -17.56 -7.41 -41.42
C PRO A 134 -16.76 -8.67 -41.74
N VAL A 135 -17.35 -9.84 -41.49
CA VAL A 135 -16.77 -11.12 -41.86
C VAL A 135 -17.03 -11.34 -43.35
N ALA A 136 -16.12 -10.84 -44.19
CA ALA A 136 -16.14 -11.13 -45.62
C ALA A 136 -15.69 -12.59 -45.84
N VAL A 137 -16.66 -13.50 -45.94
CA VAL A 137 -16.42 -14.89 -46.34
C VAL A 137 -16.56 -14.97 -47.85
N LYS A 138 -15.49 -15.37 -48.56
CA LYS A 138 -15.57 -15.64 -50.01
C LYS A 138 -16.55 -16.79 -50.25
N LEU A 139 -17.76 -16.44 -50.71
CA LEU A 139 -18.75 -17.43 -51.08
C LEU A 139 -18.47 -17.95 -52.50
N PRO A 140 -18.66 -19.25 -52.75
CA PRO A 140 -18.62 -19.78 -54.10
C PRO A 140 -19.84 -19.28 -54.92
N PRO A 141 -19.75 -19.28 -56.26
CA PRO A 141 -20.84 -18.85 -57.11
C PRO A 141 -22.06 -19.78 -57.03
N GLU A 142 -23.21 -19.27 -57.46
CA GLU A 142 -24.38 -20.10 -57.72
C GLU A 142 -24.07 -21.08 -58.85
N ILE A 143 -24.60 -22.30 -58.74
CA ILE A 143 -24.37 -23.39 -59.68
C ILE A 143 -25.66 -23.79 -60.37
N ASN A 144 -25.55 -24.25 -61.61
CA ASN A 144 -26.66 -24.85 -62.35
C ASN A 144 -26.69 -26.39 -62.16
N PRO A 145 -27.78 -27.08 -62.57
CA PRO A 145 -27.90 -28.53 -62.42
C PRO A 145 -26.78 -29.34 -63.09
N GLY A 146 -26.26 -28.87 -64.24
CA GLY A 146 -25.14 -29.52 -64.93
C GLY A 146 -23.83 -29.42 -64.13
N GLN A 147 -23.57 -28.27 -63.52
CA GLN A 147 -22.44 -28.08 -62.60
C GLN A 147 -22.63 -28.90 -61.31
N ALA A 148 -23.85 -28.98 -60.78
CA ALA A 148 -24.17 -29.80 -59.61
C ALA A 148 -23.89 -31.29 -59.86
N ARG A 149 -24.20 -31.83 -61.06
CA ARG A 149 -23.82 -33.20 -61.43
C ARG A 149 -22.32 -33.45 -61.31
N SER A 150 -21.52 -32.51 -61.84
CA SER A 150 -20.07 -32.62 -61.80
C SER A 150 -19.49 -32.44 -60.41
N LEU A 151 -20.05 -31.54 -59.59
CA LEU A 151 -19.52 -31.20 -58.27
C LEU A 151 -19.91 -32.22 -57.20
N PHE A 152 -21.09 -32.83 -57.32
CA PHE A 152 -21.64 -33.78 -56.35
C PHE A 152 -21.69 -35.22 -56.85
N SER A 153 -21.07 -35.50 -58.01
CA SER A 153 -21.03 -36.83 -58.63
C SER A 153 -22.41 -37.48 -58.78
N ILE A 154 -23.39 -36.73 -59.29
CA ILE A 154 -24.77 -37.21 -59.49
C ILE A 154 -24.86 -37.88 -60.85
N GLU A 155 -25.03 -39.20 -60.86
CA GLU A 155 -24.87 -40.01 -62.08
C GLU A 155 -26.15 -40.23 -62.90
N ILE A 156 -27.37 -40.09 -62.34
CA ILE A 156 -28.53 -40.80 -62.93
C ILE A 156 -29.81 -39.95 -63.14
N ASP A 157 -30.02 -38.80 -62.49
CA ASP A 157 -31.30 -38.06 -62.61
C ASP A 157 -31.12 -36.52 -62.75
N GLU A 158 -31.91 -35.90 -63.62
CA GLU A 158 -31.96 -34.44 -63.82
C GLU A 158 -32.72 -33.74 -62.68
N ASP A 159 -33.71 -34.42 -62.10
CA ASP A 159 -34.46 -33.93 -60.94
C ASP A 159 -33.58 -33.89 -59.68
N GLN A 160 -32.72 -34.90 -59.48
CA GLN A 160 -31.75 -34.91 -58.36
C GLN A 160 -30.68 -33.83 -58.51
N ALA A 161 -30.21 -33.60 -59.74
CA ALA A 161 -29.25 -32.53 -60.03
C ALA A 161 -29.86 -31.14 -59.82
N GLY A 162 -31.13 -30.96 -60.20
CA GLY A 162 -31.91 -29.75 -59.92
C GLY A 162 -32.05 -29.50 -58.43
N ALA A 163 -32.49 -30.50 -57.67
CA ALA A 163 -32.65 -30.40 -56.22
C ALA A 163 -31.33 -30.07 -55.49
N ALA A 164 -30.20 -30.64 -55.94
CA ALA A 164 -28.88 -30.34 -55.37
C ALA A 164 -28.42 -28.91 -55.67
N ALA A 165 -28.63 -28.42 -56.89
CA ALA A 165 -28.34 -27.03 -57.25
C ALA A 165 -29.21 -26.05 -56.45
N ASP A 166 -30.50 -26.35 -56.30
CA ASP A 166 -31.43 -25.53 -55.51
C ASP A 166 -31.05 -25.49 -54.03
N GLY A 167 -30.66 -26.64 -53.46
CA GLY A 167 -30.17 -26.74 -52.08
C GLY A 167 -28.90 -25.91 -51.86
N TRP A 168 -27.91 -26.02 -52.75
CA TRP A 168 -26.68 -25.22 -52.70
C TRP A 168 -26.96 -23.72 -52.78
N ASN A 169 -27.75 -23.30 -53.77
CA ASN A 169 -28.08 -21.89 -53.98
C ASN A 169 -28.95 -21.33 -52.84
N SER A 170 -29.80 -22.15 -52.22
CA SER A 170 -30.58 -21.80 -51.02
C SER A 170 -29.67 -21.55 -49.81
N CYS A 171 -28.69 -22.43 -49.56
CA CYS A 171 -27.68 -22.24 -48.53
C CYS A 171 -26.86 -20.97 -48.77
N LEU A 172 -26.44 -20.69 -50.02
CA LEU A 172 -25.75 -19.44 -50.36
C LEU A 172 -26.60 -18.20 -50.06
N LYS A 173 -27.90 -18.23 -50.39
CA LYS A 173 -28.84 -17.14 -50.06
C LYS A 173 -29.00 -16.95 -48.55
N ALA A 174 -29.08 -18.03 -47.79
CA ALA A 174 -29.16 -17.95 -46.33
C ALA A 174 -27.88 -17.33 -45.71
N ILE A 175 -26.70 -17.67 -46.23
CA ILE A 175 -25.44 -17.09 -45.77
C ILE A 175 -25.33 -15.60 -46.13
N ARG A 176 -25.81 -15.19 -47.32
CA ARG A 176 -25.92 -13.78 -47.70
C ARG A 176 -26.86 -13.02 -46.77
N ALA A 177 -28.01 -13.59 -46.43
CA ALA A 177 -28.98 -12.98 -45.50
C ALA A 177 -28.42 -12.82 -44.08
N ALA A 178 -27.45 -13.66 -43.68
CA ALA A 178 -26.72 -13.55 -42.42
C ALA A 178 -25.53 -12.56 -42.46
N GLY A 179 -25.30 -11.87 -43.58
CA GLY A 179 -24.29 -10.83 -43.73
C GLY A 179 -22.97 -11.26 -44.38
N GLY A 180 -22.90 -12.45 -45.01
CA GLY A 180 -21.72 -12.85 -45.79
C GLY A 180 -21.58 -12.04 -47.08
N GLN A 181 -20.42 -11.41 -47.30
CA GLN A 181 -20.12 -10.59 -48.49
C GLN A 181 -19.14 -11.29 -49.46
N MET A 182 -19.33 -11.08 -50.75
CA MET A 182 -18.35 -11.40 -51.81
C MET A 182 -17.30 -10.28 -51.90
N GLU A 183 -16.04 -10.59 -52.21
CA GLU A 183 -15.07 -9.55 -52.59
C GLU A 183 -15.51 -8.92 -53.94
N GLY A 184 -15.73 -7.60 -53.97
CA GLY A 184 -15.86 -6.84 -55.23
C GLY A 184 -17.21 -6.17 -55.53
N GLU A 185 -18.16 -6.10 -54.59
CA GLU A 185 -19.36 -5.26 -54.68
C GLU A 185 -19.28 -4.03 -53.77
#